data_AF-A0A524D769-F1
#
_entry.id   AF-A0A524D769-F1
#
_cell.length_a   1.000
_cell.length_b   1.000
_cell.length_c   1.000
_cell.angle_alpha   90.00
_cell.angle_beta   90.00
_cell.angle_gamma   90.00
#
_symmetry.space_group_name_H-M   'P 1'
#
loop_
_entity.id
_entity.type
_entity.pdbx_description
1 polymer ?
#
loop_
_entity_poly.entity_id
_entity_poly.type
_entity_poly.pdbx_seq_one_letter_code
_entity_poly.pdbx_strand_id
1 'polypeptide(L)'
;MSQKMNEDTELKPLEEIDLRKYPITTNAFTWTPMGIILYLLLNILSLMIPLVMIMTFHDYAMSSVYFSWRILFIFIDIMAWWGIYILCSLVFSKMFLIILDLIHAPKEGLFKVDKSNLDYRFFCLRVAIKKFVFWTWNNFCFPWASNLAFKVCKMRADFKSTMFDGWSDVEFVEFGDNIMLGQGAVVLSSMIIGDHLLIKKVIIGDHVVIGGNAIVAPGTVIGRGATLGVWATTHIGQKLEPDWIYIGRPAQKFKEASQMYEESKKKVIRRLVDTGEREELIVNRYVKKDLVDIAIDKLDDLYNKWKAEQEIQRRKELRKKYKDEIKDIKKKYK
;
A
#
# COMPACT_ATOMS: atom_id res chain seq x y z
N MET A 1 21.90 57.20 4.45
CA MET A 1 22.86 56.10 4.16
C MET A 1 22.13 54.80 4.47
N SER A 2 21.26 54.41 3.54
CA SER A 2 20.30 53.31 3.67
C SER A 2 20.37 52.52 2.36
N GLN A 3 20.10 51.22 2.45
CA GLN A 3 19.97 50.25 1.37
C GLN A 3 21.27 49.77 0.69
N LYS A 4 21.77 48.64 1.19
CA LYS A 4 22.19 47.49 0.37
C LYS A 4 21.66 46.22 1.05
N MET A 5 20.39 45.95 0.81
CA MET A 5 19.80 44.63 1.03
C MET A 5 20.06 43.86 -0.27
N ASN A 6 20.73 42.72 -0.16
CA ASN A 6 21.10 41.85 -1.27
C ASN A 6 19.87 41.46 -2.11
N GLU A 7 19.68 42.17 -3.22
CA GLU A 7 19.13 41.61 -4.46
C GLU A 7 20.17 40.63 -5.00
N ASP A 8 19.84 39.33 -5.01
CA ASP A 8 20.30 38.32 -5.99
C ASP A 8 19.92 36.90 -5.52
N THR A 9 18.64 36.71 -5.20
CA THR A 9 18.04 35.36 -5.14
C THR A 9 16.63 35.38 -5.71
N GLU A 10 16.41 36.18 -6.76
CA GLU A 10 15.25 36.01 -7.61
C GLU A 10 15.42 34.71 -8.40
N LEU A 11 14.71 33.68 -7.97
CA LEU A 11 14.39 32.51 -8.80
C LEU A 11 13.82 33.03 -10.11
N LYS A 12 14.62 33.01 -11.18
CA LYS A 12 14.11 33.27 -12.53
C LYS A 12 12.87 32.40 -12.73
N PRO A 13 11.72 32.97 -13.12
CA PRO A 13 10.55 32.17 -13.44
C PRO A 13 11.00 31.18 -14.50
N LEU A 14 10.79 29.88 -14.23
CA LEU A 14 10.98 28.84 -15.21
C LEU A 14 10.26 29.32 -16.49
N GLU A 15 10.98 29.44 -17.61
CA GLU A 15 10.31 29.52 -18.90
C GLU A 15 9.22 28.44 -18.90
N GLU A 16 8.00 28.79 -19.27
CA GLU A 16 6.88 27.87 -19.25
C GLU A 16 7.12 26.83 -20.36
N ILE A 17 7.95 25.83 -20.07
CA ILE A 17 8.33 24.79 -21.01
C ILE A 17 7.09 23.97 -21.27
N ASP A 18 6.60 24.01 -22.50
CA ASP A 18 5.50 23.16 -22.95
C ASP A 18 5.99 21.71 -23.08
N LEU A 19 5.85 20.96 -21.98
CA LEU A 19 6.26 19.56 -21.85
C LEU A 19 5.59 18.64 -22.89
N ARG A 20 4.48 19.05 -23.51
CA ARG A 20 3.75 18.24 -24.50
C ARG A 20 4.51 18.08 -25.81
N LYS A 21 5.50 18.93 -26.07
CA LYS A 21 6.29 18.94 -27.31
C LYS A 21 7.46 17.96 -27.29
N TYR A 22 7.78 17.40 -26.12
CA TYR A 22 8.94 16.54 -25.94
C TYR A 22 8.53 15.07 -25.89
N PRO A 23 9.39 14.15 -26.40
CA PRO A 23 9.18 12.73 -26.18
C PRO A 23 9.25 12.45 -24.68
N ILE A 24 8.24 11.71 -24.20
CA ILE A 24 8.11 11.33 -22.81
C ILE A 24 8.49 9.85 -22.70
N THR A 25 9.46 9.55 -21.85
CA THR A 25 9.83 8.17 -21.52
C THR A 25 9.59 7.91 -20.04
N THR A 26 9.33 6.64 -19.71
CA THR A 26 9.18 6.19 -18.33
C THR A 26 10.49 6.36 -17.57
N ASN A 27 10.47 6.09 -16.28
CA ASN A 27 11.58 6.31 -15.37
C ASN A 27 12.86 5.56 -15.80
N ALA A 28 13.77 6.20 -16.54
CA ALA A 28 15.08 5.64 -16.86
C ALA A 28 16.07 6.04 -15.77
N PHE A 29 15.97 5.35 -14.64
CA PHE A 29 17.03 5.36 -13.64
C PHE A 29 18.32 4.85 -14.28
N THR A 30 19.37 5.68 -14.32
CA THR A 30 20.70 5.25 -14.72
C THR A 30 21.54 4.90 -13.50
N TRP A 31 22.13 3.71 -13.52
CA TRP A 31 23.09 3.29 -12.50
C TRP A 31 24.34 4.15 -12.61
N THR A 32 24.49 5.10 -11.68
CA THR A 32 25.74 5.85 -11.55
C THR A 32 26.81 4.97 -10.89
N PRO A 33 28.11 5.11 -11.22
CA PRO A 33 29.17 4.35 -10.56
C PRO A 33 29.12 4.46 -9.03
N MET A 34 28.84 5.66 -8.52
CA MET A 34 28.66 5.88 -7.08
C MET A 34 27.44 5.12 -6.53
N GLY A 35 26.33 5.07 -7.26
CA GLY A 35 25.16 4.28 -6.89
C GLY A 35 25.44 2.78 -6.83
N ILE A 36 26.27 2.26 -7.74
CA ILE A 36 26.70 0.85 -7.73
C ILE A 36 27.58 0.57 -6.51
N ILE A 37 28.57 1.44 -6.24
CA ILE A 37 29.44 1.30 -5.06
C ILE A 37 28.61 1.33 -3.78
N LEU A 38 27.66 2.26 -3.68
CA LEU A 38 26.76 2.37 -2.53
C LEU A 38 25.88 1.13 -2.37
N TYR A 39 25.36 0.59 -3.47
CA TYR A 39 24.58 -0.66 -3.46
C TYR A 39 25.40 -1.85 -2.97
N LEU A 40 26.64 -2.01 -3.46
CA LEU A 40 27.55 -3.06 -3.01
C LEU A 40 27.93 -2.89 -1.53
N LEU A 41 28.23 -1.67 -1.12
CA LEU A 41 28.54 -1.33 0.27
C LEU A 41 27.38 -1.70 1.20
N LEU A 42 26.14 -1.40 0.82
CA LEU A 42 24.96 -1.76 1.60
C LEU A 42 24.79 -3.27 1.74
N ASN A 43 25.06 -4.05 0.70
CA ASN A 43 25.05 -5.52 0.80
C ASN A 43 26.10 -6.01 1.79
N ILE A 44 27.34 -5.51 1.68
CA ILE A 44 28.44 -5.89 2.57
C ILE A 44 28.09 -5.57 4.02
N LEU A 45 27.70 -4.32 4.31
CA LEU A 45 27.36 -3.87 5.67
C LEU A 45 26.19 -4.69 6.26
N SER A 46 25.17 -4.97 5.45
CA SER A 46 24.01 -5.76 5.88
C SER A 46 24.36 -7.21 6.19
N LEU A 47 25.34 -7.80 5.50
CA LEU A 47 25.84 -9.16 5.74
C LEU A 47 26.84 -9.24 6.90
N MET A 48 27.52 -8.15 7.26
CA MET A 48 28.53 -8.18 8.32
C MET A 48 27.97 -8.63 9.66
N ILE A 49 26.79 -8.13 10.05
CA ILE A 49 26.19 -8.45 11.36
C ILE A 49 25.82 -9.94 11.46
N PRO A 50 25.06 -10.53 10.52
CA PRO A 50 24.84 -11.97 10.48
C PRO A 50 26.14 -12.78 10.51
N LEU A 51 27.15 -12.37 9.72
CA LEU A 51 28.42 -13.08 9.64
C LEU A 51 29.16 -13.08 10.99
N VAL A 52 29.26 -11.93 11.65
CA VAL A 52 29.90 -11.81 12.97
C VAL A 52 29.17 -12.67 13.99
N MET A 53 27.84 -12.68 13.99
CA MET A 53 27.06 -13.51 14.90
C MET A 53 27.29 -15.01 14.63
N ILE A 54 27.28 -15.43 13.36
CA ILE A 54 27.56 -16.83 12.98
C ILE A 54 28.94 -17.24 13.49
N MET A 55 29.98 -16.43 13.25
CA MET A 55 31.34 -16.72 13.71
C MET A 55 31.44 -16.77 15.24
N THR A 56 30.78 -15.84 15.94
CA THR A 56 30.84 -15.75 17.41
C THR A 56 30.19 -16.96 18.09
N PHE A 57 29.10 -17.49 17.51
CA PHE A 57 28.36 -18.61 18.09
C PHE A 57 28.68 -19.96 17.45
N HIS A 58 29.59 -20.01 16.47
CA HIS A 58 29.89 -21.22 15.70
C HIS A 58 30.33 -22.38 16.58
N ASP A 59 31.37 -22.17 17.40
CA ASP A 59 31.96 -23.23 18.23
C ASP A 59 30.97 -23.77 19.26
N TYR A 60 30.16 -22.89 19.84
CA TYR A 60 29.11 -23.26 20.77
C TYR A 60 28.01 -24.08 20.08
N ALA A 61 27.58 -23.62 18.89
CA ALA A 61 26.54 -24.28 18.11
C ALA A 61 26.98 -25.66 17.59
N MET A 62 28.26 -25.86 17.26
CA MET A 62 28.80 -27.11 16.73
C MET A 62 29.29 -28.09 17.81
N SER A 63 29.12 -27.76 19.09
CA SER A 63 29.44 -28.68 20.18
C SER A 63 28.55 -29.93 20.16
N SER A 64 29.10 -31.08 20.61
CA SER A 64 28.47 -32.41 20.47
C SER A 64 27.09 -32.52 21.13
N VAL A 65 26.82 -31.72 22.16
CA VAL A 65 25.55 -31.72 22.91
C VAL A 65 24.40 -31.09 22.11
N TYR A 66 24.69 -30.09 21.26
CA TYR A 66 23.66 -29.34 20.54
C TYR A 66 23.55 -29.70 19.06
N PHE A 67 24.50 -30.47 18.52
CA PHE A 67 24.57 -30.82 17.10
C PHE A 67 23.27 -31.44 16.56
N SER A 68 22.68 -32.41 17.29
CA SER A 68 21.40 -33.04 16.88
C SER A 68 20.24 -32.05 16.85
N TRP A 69 20.17 -31.11 17.79
CA TRP A 69 19.16 -30.05 17.82
C TRP A 69 19.35 -29.05 16.68
N ARG A 70 20.58 -28.77 16.29
CA ARG A 70 20.88 -27.86 15.16
C ARG A 70 20.42 -28.42 13.83
N ILE A 71 20.54 -29.72 13.60
CA ILE A 71 19.98 -30.36 12.41
C ILE A 71 18.45 -30.17 12.36
N LEU A 72 17.77 -30.32 13.49
CA LEU A 72 16.31 -30.12 13.58
C LEU A 72 15.91 -28.66 13.36
N PHE A 73 16.72 -27.69 13.82
CA PHE A 73 16.42 -26.25 13.75
C PHE A 73 17.11 -25.51 12.61
N ILE A 74 17.76 -26.19 11.67
CA ILE A 74 18.54 -25.54 10.61
C ILE A 74 17.72 -24.54 9.79
N PHE A 75 16.45 -24.84 9.51
CA PHE A 75 15.55 -23.93 8.80
C PHE A 75 15.21 -22.69 9.62
N ILE A 76 15.06 -22.84 10.94
CA ILE A 76 14.83 -21.71 11.86
C ILE A 76 16.07 -20.82 11.91
N ASP A 77 17.25 -21.43 11.99
CA ASP A 77 18.53 -20.70 11.97
C ASP A 77 18.70 -19.94 10.65
N ILE A 78 18.47 -20.56 9.49
CA ILE A 78 18.52 -19.89 8.18
C ILE A 78 17.53 -18.72 8.12
N MET A 79 16.29 -18.91 8.57
CA MET A 79 15.29 -17.84 8.61
C MET A 79 15.69 -16.71 9.58
N ALA A 80 16.29 -17.04 10.73
CA ALA A 80 16.76 -16.05 11.69
C ALA A 80 17.91 -15.21 11.11
N TRP A 81 18.91 -15.84 10.48
CA TRP A 81 20.03 -15.12 9.86
C TRP A 81 19.59 -14.25 8.69
N TRP A 82 18.69 -14.77 7.86
CA TRP A 82 18.11 -13.98 6.78
C TRP A 82 17.26 -12.81 7.31
N GLY A 83 16.49 -13.03 8.38
CA GLY A 83 15.74 -11.99 9.06
C GLY A 83 16.65 -10.89 9.62
N ILE A 84 17.78 -11.25 10.23
CA ILE A 84 18.78 -10.28 10.73
C ILE A 84 19.37 -9.49 9.56
N TYR A 85 19.74 -10.14 8.45
CA TYR A 85 20.23 -9.45 7.25
C TYR A 85 19.22 -8.41 6.74
N ILE A 86 17.96 -8.80 6.63
CA ILE A 86 16.84 -7.95 6.20
C ILE A 86 16.66 -6.75 7.14
N LEU A 87 16.71 -6.95 8.46
CA LEU A 87 16.65 -5.85 9.45
C LEU A 87 17.86 -4.92 9.34
N CYS A 88 19.06 -5.46 9.20
CA CYS A 88 20.29 -4.67 9.04
C CYS A 88 20.24 -3.82 7.77
N SER A 89 19.72 -4.40 6.67
CA SER A 89 19.54 -3.68 5.40
C SER A 89 18.65 -2.45 5.55
N LEU A 90 17.58 -2.51 6.37
CA LEU A 90 16.76 -1.34 6.65
C LEU A 90 17.51 -0.30 7.46
N VAL A 91 18.19 -0.71 8.52
CA VAL A 91 18.88 0.21 9.43
C VAL A 91 19.96 0.99 8.68
N PHE A 92 20.83 0.30 7.95
CA PHE A 92 21.87 0.95 7.16
C PHE A 92 21.28 1.80 6.05
N SER A 93 20.29 1.30 5.32
CA SER A 93 19.66 2.07 4.24
C SER A 93 18.98 3.34 4.76
N LYS A 94 18.30 3.27 5.90
CA LYS A 94 17.70 4.44 6.57
C LYS A 94 18.77 5.45 6.99
N MET A 95 19.87 4.98 7.56
CA MET A 95 21.01 5.83 7.93
C MET A 95 21.59 6.56 6.70
N PHE A 96 21.85 5.84 5.61
CA PHE A 96 22.36 6.45 4.38
C PHE A 96 21.35 7.42 3.74
N LEU A 97 20.06 7.11 3.75
CA LEU A 97 19.03 8.04 3.27
C LEU A 97 19.00 9.33 4.10
N ILE A 98 19.11 9.25 5.43
CA ILE A 98 19.21 10.43 6.30
C ILE A 98 20.45 11.25 5.96
N ILE A 99 21.61 10.60 5.78
CA ILE A 99 22.85 11.29 5.38
C ILE A 99 22.68 12.01 4.05
N LEU A 100 22.10 11.36 3.03
CA LEU A 100 21.86 11.98 1.74
C LEU A 100 20.86 13.13 1.82
N ASP A 101 19.79 12.99 2.61
CA ASP A 101 18.79 14.05 2.83
C ASP A 101 19.41 15.27 3.53
N LEU A 102 20.37 15.05 4.44
CA LEU A 102 21.12 16.13 5.12
C LEU A 102 22.09 16.85 4.20
N ILE A 103 22.73 16.14 3.27
CA ILE A 103 23.68 16.73 2.31
C ILE A 103 22.92 17.48 1.21
N HIS A 104 21.87 16.86 0.66
CA HIS A 104 21.09 17.45 -0.44
C HIS A 104 19.62 17.04 -0.36
N ALA A 105 18.81 17.97 0.15
CA ALA A 105 17.38 17.76 0.33
C ALA A 105 16.67 17.46 -1.00
N PRO A 106 15.71 16.51 -1.02
CA PRO A 106 14.94 16.19 -2.21
C PRO A 106 14.05 17.37 -2.61
N LYS A 107 14.06 17.72 -3.91
CA LYS A 107 13.27 18.82 -4.48
C LYS A 107 12.40 18.34 -5.64
N GLU A 108 11.23 18.94 -5.77
CA GLU A 108 10.39 18.82 -6.96
C GLU A 108 10.85 19.83 -8.02
N GLY A 109 10.74 19.46 -9.30
CA GLY A 109 11.18 20.32 -10.39
C GLY A 109 11.56 19.57 -11.66
N LEU A 110 12.04 20.34 -12.63
CA LEU A 110 12.59 19.85 -13.88
C LEU A 110 14.11 19.96 -13.83
N PHE A 111 14.81 18.83 -13.90
CA PHE A 111 16.26 18.76 -13.75
C PHE A 111 16.90 18.20 -15.01
N LYS A 112 17.95 18.83 -15.52
CA LYS A 112 18.69 18.27 -16.66
C LYS A 112 19.31 16.90 -16.30
N VAL A 113 19.14 15.91 -17.17
CA VAL A 113 19.72 14.56 -17.05
C VAL A 113 21.19 14.63 -17.41
N ASP A 114 22.00 15.11 -16.47
CA ASP A 114 23.44 15.18 -16.60
C ASP A 114 24.12 14.70 -15.32
N LYS A 115 25.28 14.06 -15.45
CA LYS A 115 26.14 13.66 -14.33
C LYS A 115 26.74 14.87 -13.60
N SER A 116 26.71 16.06 -14.19
CA SER A 116 27.11 17.28 -13.49
C SER A 116 26.04 17.77 -12.50
N ASN A 117 24.76 17.50 -12.78
CA ASN A 117 23.65 18.03 -12.00
C ASN A 117 23.55 17.30 -10.64
N LEU A 118 23.70 18.05 -9.56
CA LEU A 118 23.65 17.54 -8.20
C LEU A 118 22.26 16.97 -7.86
N ASP A 119 21.18 17.67 -8.22
CA ASP A 119 19.81 17.22 -7.93
C ASP A 119 19.52 15.85 -8.56
N TYR A 120 19.87 15.68 -9.83
CA TYR A 120 19.73 14.42 -10.56
C TYR A 120 20.56 13.30 -9.92
N ARG A 121 21.82 13.57 -9.57
CA ARG A 121 22.72 12.58 -8.95
C ARG A 121 22.20 12.11 -7.60
N PHE A 122 21.83 13.03 -6.72
CA PHE A 122 21.33 12.68 -5.40
C PHE A 122 19.99 11.95 -5.48
N PHE A 123 19.13 12.31 -6.45
CA PHE A 123 17.94 11.52 -6.76
C PHE A 123 18.28 10.08 -7.15
N CYS A 124 19.22 9.85 -8.08
CA CYS A 124 19.64 8.51 -8.44
C CYS A 124 20.21 7.73 -7.24
N LEU A 125 21.02 8.35 -6.38
CA LEU A 125 21.56 7.69 -5.19
C LEU A 125 20.45 7.23 -4.22
N ARG A 126 19.47 8.10 -3.96
CA ARG A 126 18.32 7.75 -3.10
C ARG A 126 17.48 6.62 -3.70
N VAL A 127 17.21 6.68 -5.01
CA VAL A 127 16.50 5.62 -5.74
C VAL A 127 17.27 4.30 -5.66
N ALA A 128 18.60 4.30 -5.78
CA ALA A 128 19.43 3.10 -5.67
C ALA A 128 19.31 2.44 -4.29
N ILE A 129 19.39 3.23 -3.20
CA ILE A 129 19.22 2.73 -1.83
C ILE A 129 17.81 2.14 -1.63
N LYS A 130 16.78 2.86 -2.08
CA LYS A 130 15.39 2.40 -1.91
C LYS A 130 15.14 1.12 -2.71
N LYS A 131 15.61 1.04 -3.96
CA LYS A 131 15.52 -0.18 -4.78
C LYS A 131 16.20 -1.37 -4.10
N PHE A 132 17.37 -1.18 -3.47
CA PHE A 132 18.04 -2.22 -2.68
C PHE A 132 17.16 -2.74 -1.54
N VAL A 133 16.55 -1.84 -0.77
CA VAL A 133 15.63 -2.20 0.32
C VAL A 133 14.42 -2.95 -0.23
N PHE A 134 13.70 -2.39 -1.20
CA PHE A 134 12.49 -3.01 -1.74
C PHE A 134 12.77 -4.36 -2.40
N TRP A 135 13.86 -4.50 -3.14
CA TRP A 135 14.26 -5.78 -3.71
C TRP A 135 14.57 -6.81 -2.62
N THR A 136 15.32 -6.43 -1.59
CA THR A 136 15.67 -7.32 -0.47
C THR A 136 14.43 -7.78 0.30
N TRP A 137 13.49 -6.87 0.54
CA TRP A 137 12.27 -7.14 1.31
C TRP A 137 11.17 -7.86 0.51
N ASN A 138 11.07 -7.60 -0.79
CA ASN A 138 10.12 -8.30 -1.65
C ASN A 138 10.52 -9.75 -1.91
N ASN A 139 11.81 -10.08 -1.82
CA ASN A 139 12.28 -11.46 -1.90
C ASN A 139 12.09 -12.24 -0.58
N PHE A 140 11.60 -11.61 0.49
CA PHE A 140 11.32 -12.29 1.74
C PHE A 140 10.06 -13.14 1.66
N CYS A 141 10.06 -14.29 2.35
CA CYS A 141 8.97 -15.28 2.30
C CYS A 141 7.63 -14.78 2.86
N PHE A 142 7.62 -13.65 3.57
CA PHE A 142 6.41 -13.04 4.13
C PHE A 142 6.13 -11.68 3.45
N PRO A 143 5.19 -11.62 2.49
CA PRO A 143 4.88 -10.40 1.74
C PRO A 143 4.53 -9.21 2.63
N TRP A 144 3.81 -9.46 3.72
CA TRP A 144 3.39 -8.43 4.69
C TRP A 144 4.56 -7.74 5.41
N ALA A 145 5.75 -8.35 5.45
CA ALA A 145 6.93 -7.73 6.05
C ALA A 145 7.39 -6.49 5.26
N SER A 146 7.17 -6.46 3.94
CA SER A 146 7.51 -5.31 3.08
C SER A 146 6.85 -4.00 3.52
N ASN A 147 5.71 -4.07 4.23
CA ASN A 147 5.04 -2.91 4.85
C ASN A 147 5.93 -2.14 5.83
N LEU A 148 6.87 -2.82 6.52
CA LEU A 148 7.85 -2.14 7.37
C LEU A 148 8.83 -1.31 6.55
N ALA A 149 9.27 -1.83 5.40
CA ALA A 149 10.16 -1.13 4.47
C ALA A 149 9.51 0.15 3.92
N PHE A 150 8.23 0.07 3.52
CA PHE A 150 7.46 1.26 3.11
C PHE A 150 7.50 2.37 4.17
N LYS A 151 7.16 2.04 5.43
CA LYS A 151 7.16 3.01 6.54
C LYS A 151 8.56 3.61 6.78
N VAL A 152 9.61 2.79 6.74
CA VAL A 152 10.99 3.24 6.97
C VAL A 152 11.48 4.13 5.83
N CYS A 153 11.07 3.86 4.59
CA CYS A 153 11.40 4.65 3.41
C CYS A 153 10.51 5.90 3.23
N LYS A 154 9.79 6.34 4.28
CA LYS A 154 8.88 7.49 4.29
C LYS A 154 7.70 7.35 3.29
N MET A 155 7.33 6.13 2.91
CA MET A 155 6.12 5.87 2.14
C MET A 155 4.98 5.57 3.13
N ARG A 156 3.90 6.34 3.04
CA ARG A 156 2.65 6.00 3.72
C ARG A 156 1.95 4.94 2.89
N ALA A 157 1.79 3.75 3.44
CA ALA A 157 1.00 2.68 2.86
C ALA A 157 0.41 1.82 3.97
N ASP A 158 -0.89 1.51 3.86
CA ASP A 158 -1.62 0.71 4.84
C ASP A 158 -1.45 -0.79 4.59
N PHE A 159 -1.62 -1.59 5.65
CA PHE A 159 -1.46 -3.06 5.63
C PHE A 159 -2.47 -3.76 4.73
N LYS A 160 -3.63 -3.15 4.52
CA LYS A 160 -4.73 -3.68 3.70
C LYS A 160 -4.58 -3.36 2.22
N SER A 161 -3.63 -2.51 1.85
CA SER A 161 -3.43 -2.06 0.48
C SER A 161 -2.75 -3.15 -0.35
N THR A 162 -3.38 -3.55 -1.46
CA THR A 162 -2.79 -4.52 -2.40
C THR A 162 -1.87 -3.78 -3.36
N MET A 163 -0.58 -3.70 -3.02
CA MET A 163 0.44 -3.02 -3.84
C MET A 163 1.42 -3.97 -4.55
N PHE A 164 1.31 -5.29 -4.36
CA PHE A 164 2.32 -6.25 -4.82
C PHE A 164 2.39 -6.42 -6.34
N ASP A 165 1.31 -6.11 -7.06
CA ASP A 165 1.22 -6.36 -8.50
C ASP A 165 1.42 -5.09 -9.35
N GLY A 166 1.63 -3.93 -8.71
CA GLY A 166 1.87 -2.65 -9.38
C GLY A 166 3.31 -2.19 -9.26
N TRP A 167 3.79 -1.44 -10.26
CA TRP A 167 5.08 -0.75 -10.18
C TRP A 167 4.86 0.66 -9.64
N SER A 168 5.47 1.00 -8.51
CA SER A 168 5.43 2.34 -7.95
C SER A 168 6.83 2.91 -7.79
N ASP A 169 6.97 4.18 -8.11
CA ASP A 169 8.10 4.97 -7.64
C ASP A 169 8.11 5.00 -6.11
N VAL A 170 9.33 5.07 -5.57
CA VAL A 170 9.63 4.94 -4.13
C VAL A 170 9.96 6.28 -3.47
N GLU A 171 9.89 7.37 -4.23
CA GLU A 171 10.11 8.74 -3.76
C GLU A 171 9.00 9.63 -4.29
N PHE A 172 8.63 10.69 -3.56
CA PHE A 172 7.58 11.62 -3.99
C PHE A 172 6.21 10.96 -4.30
N VAL A 173 5.89 9.85 -3.63
CA VAL A 173 4.56 9.22 -3.69
C VAL A 173 4.00 9.14 -2.27
N GLU A 174 2.77 9.60 -2.10
CA GLU A 174 2.00 9.46 -0.86
C GLU A 174 0.75 8.64 -1.15
N PHE A 175 0.61 7.50 -0.49
CA PHE A 175 -0.60 6.70 -0.53
C PHE A 175 -1.42 6.90 0.74
N GLY A 176 -2.73 6.96 0.57
CA GLY A 176 -3.72 6.88 1.62
C GLY A 176 -3.99 5.44 2.05
N ASP A 177 -5.05 5.28 2.85
CA ASP A 177 -5.42 4.01 3.43
C ASP A 177 -6.36 3.20 2.51
N ASN A 178 -6.26 1.87 2.57
CA ASN A 178 -7.08 0.93 1.79
C ASN A 178 -7.08 1.19 0.27
N ILE A 179 -5.91 1.43 -0.32
CA ILE A 179 -5.79 1.61 -1.77
C ILE A 179 -5.69 0.25 -2.47
N MET A 180 -6.18 0.19 -3.71
CA MET A 180 -6.07 -0.99 -4.55
C MET A 180 -5.31 -0.65 -5.82
N LEU A 181 -4.11 -1.20 -5.98
CA LEU A 181 -3.36 -1.13 -7.23
C LEU A 181 -3.60 -2.41 -8.03
N GLY A 182 -4.19 -2.25 -9.22
CA GLY A 182 -4.38 -3.33 -10.16
C GLY A 182 -3.06 -3.81 -10.76
N GLN A 183 -3.05 -5.06 -11.23
CA GLN A 183 -1.85 -5.67 -11.81
C GLN A 183 -1.30 -4.85 -12.99
N GLY A 184 0.02 -4.63 -12.99
CA GLY A 184 0.71 -3.87 -14.01
C GLY A 184 0.42 -2.36 -13.99
N ALA A 185 -0.31 -1.86 -12.99
CA ALA A 185 -0.46 -0.42 -12.79
C ALA A 185 0.89 0.22 -12.48
N VAL A 186 1.10 1.44 -12.96
CA VAL A 186 2.36 2.17 -12.86
C VAL A 186 2.11 3.53 -12.22
N VAL A 187 2.74 3.79 -11.06
CA VAL A 187 2.69 5.07 -10.35
C VAL A 187 4.03 5.78 -10.46
N LEU A 188 4.05 6.86 -11.24
CA LEU A 188 5.27 7.63 -11.54
C LEU A 188 5.24 8.96 -10.83
N SER A 189 6.19 9.19 -9.92
CA SER A 189 6.51 10.53 -9.41
C SER A 189 7.62 11.20 -10.19
N SER A 190 8.29 10.44 -11.06
CA SER A 190 9.39 10.90 -11.89
C SER A 190 9.31 10.35 -13.31
N MET A 191 9.71 11.18 -14.28
CA MET A 191 9.54 10.92 -15.71
C MET A 191 10.57 11.69 -16.51
N ILE A 192 11.09 11.10 -17.59
CA ILE A 192 12.04 11.78 -18.47
C ILE A 192 11.28 12.42 -19.62
N ILE A 193 11.55 13.70 -19.84
CA ILE A 193 10.94 14.54 -20.85
C ILE A 193 12.10 15.18 -21.63
N GLY A 194 12.35 14.69 -22.85
CA GLY A 194 13.55 15.06 -23.60
C GLY A 194 14.84 14.69 -22.86
N ASP A 195 15.68 15.69 -22.56
CA ASP A 195 16.92 15.58 -21.79
C ASP A 195 16.76 16.00 -20.32
N HIS A 196 15.52 16.12 -19.83
CA HIS A 196 15.21 16.52 -18.46
C HIS A 196 14.43 15.45 -17.69
N LEU A 197 14.72 15.32 -16.41
CA LEU A 197 13.98 14.55 -15.42
C LEU A 197 12.96 15.49 -14.74
N LEU A 198 11.67 15.23 -14.95
CA LEU A 198 10.60 15.83 -14.18
C LEU A 198 10.39 15.02 -12.90
N ILE A 199 10.41 15.68 -11.75
CA ILE A 199 10.05 15.13 -10.45
C ILE A 199 8.88 15.94 -9.90
N LYS A 200 7.76 15.28 -9.61
CA LYS A 200 6.59 15.93 -9.03
C LYS A 200 5.79 14.97 -8.18
N LYS A 201 5.40 15.42 -6.98
CA LYS A 201 4.76 14.57 -5.97
C LYS A 201 3.39 14.06 -6.43
N VAL A 202 3.19 12.75 -6.33
CA VAL A 202 1.90 12.09 -6.55
C VAL A 202 1.22 11.86 -5.21
N ILE A 203 -0.06 12.18 -5.13
CA ILE A 203 -0.89 12.01 -3.93
C ILE A 203 -2.07 11.14 -4.30
N ILE A 204 -2.22 10.02 -3.61
CA ILE A 204 -3.32 9.07 -3.78
C ILE A 204 -4.10 9.03 -2.47
N GLY A 205 -5.37 9.43 -2.50
CA GLY A 205 -6.24 9.44 -1.33
C GLY A 205 -6.68 8.04 -0.88
N ASP A 206 -7.47 8.01 0.19
CA ASP A 206 -7.98 6.75 0.76
C ASP A 206 -9.00 6.07 -0.17
N HIS A 207 -9.10 4.74 -0.07
CA HIS A 207 -10.07 3.94 -0.83
C HIS A 207 -10.01 4.12 -2.36
N VAL A 208 -8.86 4.57 -2.88
CA VAL A 208 -8.66 4.74 -4.31
C VAL A 208 -8.42 3.38 -4.97
N VAL A 209 -9.03 3.19 -6.14
CA VAL A 209 -8.82 2.01 -6.98
C VAL A 209 -8.12 2.44 -8.27
N ILE A 210 -6.92 1.92 -8.51
CA ILE A 210 -6.19 2.10 -9.77
C ILE A 210 -6.29 0.79 -10.54
N GLY A 211 -6.92 0.83 -11.71
CA GLY A 211 -7.13 -0.33 -12.56
C GLY A 211 -5.83 -0.92 -13.09
N GLY A 212 -5.88 -2.19 -13.53
CA GLY A 212 -4.72 -2.87 -14.11
C GLY A 212 -4.17 -2.11 -15.32
N ASN A 213 -2.84 -2.13 -15.49
CA ASN A 213 -2.12 -1.42 -16.56
C ASN A 213 -2.41 0.09 -16.66
N ALA A 214 -3.01 0.71 -15.63
CA ALA A 214 -3.19 2.14 -15.59
C ALA A 214 -1.86 2.85 -15.30
N ILE A 215 -1.70 4.06 -15.83
CA ILE A 215 -0.49 4.87 -15.64
C ILE A 215 -0.87 6.16 -14.94
N VAL A 216 -0.28 6.39 -13.75
CA VAL A 216 -0.41 7.62 -12.99
C VAL A 216 0.84 8.47 -13.25
N ALA A 217 0.68 9.59 -13.95
CA ALA A 217 1.76 10.51 -14.30
C ALA A 217 2.21 11.40 -13.11
N PRO A 218 3.43 11.97 -13.16
CA PRO A 218 3.95 12.82 -12.09
C PRO A 218 3.04 14.00 -11.75
N GLY A 219 2.94 14.31 -10.46
CA GLY A 219 2.09 15.40 -9.97
C GLY A 219 0.59 15.12 -9.94
N THR A 220 0.16 13.89 -10.27
CA THR A 220 -1.25 13.54 -10.21
C THR A 220 -1.75 13.54 -8.76
N VAL A 221 -2.92 14.11 -8.52
CA VAL A 221 -3.63 14.04 -7.24
C VAL A 221 -4.92 13.27 -7.44
N ILE A 222 -5.08 12.13 -6.77
CA ILE A 222 -6.27 11.29 -6.84
C ILE A 222 -7.08 11.46 -5.55
N GLY A 223 -8.29 11.99 -5.68
CA GLY A 223 -9.22 12.17 -4.56
C GLY A 223 -9.66 10.85 -3.94
N ARG A 224 -10.07 10.90 -2.67
CA ARG A 224 -10.58 9.76 -1.90
C ARG A 224 -11.72 9.06 -2.65
N GLY A 225 -11.72 7.72 -2.67
CA GLY A 225 -12.77 6.91 -3.32
C GLY A 225 -12.79 6.98 -4.86
N ALA A 226 -11.88 7.73 -5.47
CA ALA A 226 -11.82 7.79 -6.93
C ALA A 226 -11.31 6.47 -7.53
N THR A 227 -11.79 6.16 -8.73
CA THR A 227 -11.38 4.96 -9.47
C THR A 227 -10.77 5.36 -10.81
N LEU A 228 -9.52 4.97 -11.04
CA LEU A 228 -8.88 5.05 -12.34
C LEU A 228 -9.10 3.73 -13.08
N GLY A 229 -9.72 3.76 -14.25
CA GLY A 229 -10.06 2.56 -15.03
C GLY A 229 -8.84 1.79 -15.52
N VAL A 230 -9.06 0.53 -15.90
CA VAL A 230 -8.03 -0.33 -16.51
C VAL A 230 -7.50 0.36 -17.77
N TRP A 231 -6.18 0.34 -17.96
CA TRP A 231 -5.49 1.01 -19.08
C TRP A 231 -5.69 2.53 -19.16
N ALA A 232 -6.22 3.20 -18.13
CA ALA A 232 -6.33 4.66 -18.15
C ALA A 232 -4.97 5.31 -17.87
N THR A 233 -4.75 6.51 -18.39
CA THR A 233 -3.47 7.24 -18.22
C THR A 233 -3.74 8.66 -17.81
N THR A 234 -3.20 9.12 -16.68
CA THR A 234 -3.35 10.52 -16.28
C THR A 234 -2.37 11.43 -17.00
N HIS A 235 -2.74 12.70 -17.16
CA HIS A 235 -1.83 13.74 -17.60
C HIS A 235 -0.95 14.21 -16.42
N ILE A 236 0.24 14.76 -16.71
CA ILE A 236 1.10 15.38 -15.70
C ILE A 236 0.31 16.44 -14.93
N GLY A 237 0.34 16.37 -13.59
CA GLY A 237 -0.35 17.31 -12.71
C GLY A 237 -1.87 17.17 -12.66
N GLN A 238 -2.45 16.11 -13.23
CA GLN A 238 -3.90 15.96 -13.30
C GLN A 238 -4.52 15.77 -11.90
N LYS A 239 -5.67 16.37 -11.67
CA LYS A 239 -6.46 16.19 -10.44
C LYS A 239 -7.70 15.36 -10.75
N LEU A 240 -7.87 14.26 -10.02
CA LEU A 240 -9.06 13.41 -10.06
C LEU A 240 -9.90 13.74 -8.83
N GLU A 241 -11.17 14.03 -9.06
CA GLU A 241 -12.13 14.35 -8.01
C GLU A 241 -12.45 13.11 -7.17
N PRO A 242 -12.76 13.29 -5.87
CA PRO A 242 -13.21 12.21 -4.99
C PRO A 242 -14.46 11.51 -5.52
N ASP A 243 -14.59 10.20 -5.25
CA ASP A 243 -15.79 9.39 -5.56
C ASP A 243 -16.22 9.38 -7.05
N TRP A 244 -15.29 9.67 -7.97
CA TRP A 244 -15.50 9.60 -9.42
C TRP A 244 -14.65 8.53 -10.10
N ILE A 245 -15.19 7.99 -11.18
CA ILE A 245 -14.54 7.05 -12.08
C ILE A 245 -13.97 7.82 -13.26
N TYR A 246 -12.68 7.58 -13.55
CA TYR A 246 -11.94 8.16 -14.65
C TYR A 246 -11.48 7.07 -15.62
N ILE A 247 -11.70 7.26 -16.93
CA ILE A 247 -11.29 6.29 -17.96
C ILE A 247 -10.63 7.00 -19.14
N GLY A 248 -9.87 6.27 -19.95
CA GLY A 248 -9.27 6.81 -21.19
C GLY A 248 -7.82 7.30 -21.03
N ARG A 249 -7.28 7.79 -22.14
CA ARG A 249 -5.88 8.26 -22.27
C ARG A 249 -5.88 9.56 -23.11
N PRO A 250 -5.79 10.75 -22.49
CA PRO A 250 -5.69 10.99 -21.05
C PRO A 250 -7.00 10.63 -20.32
N ALA A 251 -6.91 10.39 -19.02
CA ALA A 251 -8.03 10.00 -18.17
C ALA A 251 -9.08 11.11 -18.13
N GLN A 252 -10.32 10.80 -18.47
CA GLN A 252 -11.44 11.72 -18.44
C GLN A 252 -12.48 11.25 -17.42
N LYS A 253 -13.13 12.23 -16.81
CA LYS A 253 -14.20 12.02 -15.83
C LYS A 253 -15.36 11.32 -16.53
N PHE A 254 -15.71 10.12 -16.08
CA PHE A 254 -16.71 9.29 -16.73
C PHE A 254 -18.02 9.30 -15.96
N LYS A 255 -17.99 8.83 -14.71
CA LYS A 255 -19.20 8.64 -13.90
C LYS A 255 -18.89 8.64 -12.41
N GLU A 256 -19.87 9.02 -11.62
CA GLU A 256 -19.80 8.93 -10.17
C GLU A 256 -19.80 7.45 -9.71
N ALA A 257 -18.99 7.13 -8.70
CA ALA A 257 -18.82 5.75 -8.23
C ALA A 257 -20.12 5.16 -7.66
N SER A 258 -20.95 5.98 -7.00
CA SER A 258 -22.26 5.62 -6.46
C SER A 258 -23.21 5.10 -7.55
N GLN A 259 -23.26 5.79 -8.69
CA GLN A 259 -24.13 5.44 -9.82
C GLN A 259 -23.67 4.15 -10.51
N MET A 260 -22.37 3.89 -10.59
CA MET A 260 -21.86 2.63 -11.14
C MET A 260 -22.22 1.43 -10.25
N TYR A 261 -22.19 1.61 -8.93
CA TYR A 261 -22.60 0.56 -8.00
C TYR A 261 -24.08 0.21 -8.15
N GLU A 262 -24.96 1.21 -8.29
CA GLU A 262 -26.39 1.04 -8.61
C GLU A 262 -26.60 0.27 -9.92
N GLU A 263 -25.85 0.61 -10.97
CA GLU A 263 -25.95 -0.06 -12.27
C GLU A 263 -25.42 -1.49 -12.27
N SER A 264 -24.40 -1.77 -11.46
CA SER A 264 -23.87 -3.13 -11.30
C SER A 264 -24.90 -4.13 -10.73
N LYS A 265 -25.97 -3.63 -10.09
CA LYS A 265 -27.09 -4.47 -9.62
C LYS A 265 -28.09 -4.81 -10.73
N LYS A 266 -28.06 -4.09 -11.87
CA LYS A 266 -28.97 -4.34 -12.99
C LYS A 266 -28.51 -5.55 -13.78
N LYS A 267 -29.48 -6.25 -14.37
CA LYS A 267 -29.22 -7.42 -15.23
C LYS A 267 -28.44 -6.99 -16.47
N VAL A 268 -27.30 -7.63 -16.72
CA VAL A 268 -26.45 -7.35 -17.88
C VAL A 268 -27.00 -8.12 -19.08
N ILE A 269 -27.22 -7.44 -20.20
CA ILE A 269 -27.65 -8.08 -21.45
C ILE A 269 -26.43 -8.20 -22.36
N ARG A 270 -26.13 -9.41 -22.83
CA ARG A 270 -25.08 -9.67 -23.82
C ARG A 270 -25.68 -9.86 -25.20
N ARG A 271 -24.94 -9.48 -26.23
CA ARG A 271 -25.25 -9.84 -27.61
C ARG A 271 -24.43 -11.06 -28.00
N LEU A 272 -25.09 -12.11 -28.49
CA LEU A 272 -24.40 -13.25 -29.09
C LEU A 272 -23.77 -12.81 -30.41
N VAL A 273 -22.46 -13.04 -30.57
CA VAL A 273 -21.70 -12.57 -31.73
C VAL A 273 -22.20 -13.24 -33.01
N ASP A 274 -22.50 -14.53 -32.94
CA ASP A 274 -22.87 -15.35 -34.09
C ASP A 274 -24.32 -15.13 -34.57
N THR A 275 -25.27 -15.07 -33.63
CA THR A 275 -26.71 -14.93 -33.96
C THR A 275 -27.20 -13.49 -33.91
N GLY A 276 -26.43 -12.58 -33.31
CA GLY A 276 -26.82 -11.20 -33.09
C GLY A 276 -27.93 -11.00 -32.06
N GLU A 277 -28.50 -12.07 -31.51
CA GLU A 277 -29.56 -12.07 -30.51
C GLU A 277 -29.05 -11.52 -29.18
N ARG A 278 -29.96 -10.89 -28.43
CA ARG A 278 -29.66 -10.31 -27.12
C ARG A 278 -30.20 -11.22 -26.03
N GLU A 279 -29.32 -11.78 -25.22
CA GLU A 279 -29.67 -12.62 -24.09
C GLU A 279 -29.20 -12.01 -22.78
N GLU A 280 -29.88 -12.32 -21.68
CA GLU A 280 -29.41 -11.95 -20.35
C GLU A 280 -28.11 -12.72 -20.04
N LEU A 281 -27.03 -12.00 -19.68
CA LEU A 281 -25.81 -12.60 -19.20
C LEU A 281 -26.06 -13.10 -17.77
N ILE A 282 -26.42 -14.37 -17.66
CA ILE A 282 -26.56 -15.04 -16.37
C ILE A 282 -25.16 -15.31 -15.81
N VAL A 283 -24.71 -14.44 -14.91
CA VAL A 283 -23.52 -14.70 -14.09
C VAL A 283 -23.99 -15.39 -12.82
N ASN A 284 -23.65 -16.66 -12.65
CA ASN A 284 -23.89 -17.37 -11.40
C ASN A 284 -23.13 -16.68 -10.28
N ARG A 285 -23.83 -15.91 -9.45
CA ARG A 285 -23.24 -15.28 -8.28
C ARG A 285 -23.17 -16.31 -7.17
N TYR A 286 -21.98 -16.90 -6.98
CA TYR A 286 -21.69 -17.74 -5.82
C TYR A 286 -21.59 -16.85 -4.57
N VAL A 287 -22.72 -16.41 -4.05
CA VAL A 287 -22.78 -15.85 -2.70
C VAL A 287 -22.67 -17.03 -1.75
N LYS A 288 -21.78 -16.96 -0.77
CA LYS A 288 -21.82 -17.86 0.40
C LYS A 288 -23.12 -17.56 1.17
N LYS A 289 -24.22 -18.14 0.70
CA LYS A 289 -25.56 -18.01 1.27
C LYS A 289 -25.57 -18.46 2.74
N ASP A 290 -24.78 -19.49 3.01
CA ASP A 290 -24.75 -20.18 4.29
C ASP A 290 -24.30 -19.31 5.46
N LEU A 291 -23.40 -18.34 5.30
CA LEU A 291 -22.91 -17.56 6.47
C LEU A 291 -23.95 -16.58 7.03
N VAL A 292 -24.78 -16.01 6.15
CA VAL A 292 -25.82 -15.05 6.56
C VAL A 292 -27.02 -15.79 7.12
N ASP A 293 -27.45 -16.87 6.45
CA ASP A 293 -28.57 -17.70 6.91
C ASP A 293 -28.23 -18.39 8.24
N ILE A 294 -27.00 -18.92 8.41
CA ILE A 294 -26.54 -19.49 9.70
C ILE A 294 -26.49 -18.43 10.81
N ALA A 295 -26.15 -17.18 10.49
CA ALA A 295 -26.10 -16.10 11.47
C ALA A 295 -27.50 -15.68 11.92
N ILE A 296 -28.47 -15.64 11.00
CA ILE A 296 -29.87 -15.31 11.28
C ILE A 296 -30.53 -16.41 12.11
N ASP A 297 -30.40 -17.68 11.71
CA ASP A 297 -30.96 -18.83 12.46
C ASP A 297 -30.42 -18.88 13.89
N LYS A 298 -29.11 -18.67 14.08
CA LYS A 298 -28.51 -18.63 15.42
C LYS A 298 -29.04 -17.48 16.27
N LEU A 299 -29.40 -16.35 15.67
CA LEU A 299 -29.94 -15.18 16.37
C LEU A 299 -31.36 -15.47 16.89
N ASP A 300 -32.20 -16.09 16.06
CA ASP A 300 -33.58 -16.46 16.43
C ASP A 300 -33.60 -17.53 17.53
N ASP A 301 -32.69 -18.50 17.46
CA ASP A 301 -32.52 -19.51 18.52
C ASP A 301 -32.12 -18.88 19.86
N LEU A 302 -31.18 -17.92 19.84
CA LEU A 302 -30.77 -17.17 21.03
C LEU A 302 -31.94 -16.34 21.60
N TYR A 303 -32.71 -15.68 20.75
CA TYR A 303 -33.88 -14.90 21.16
C TYR A 303 -34.96 -15.79 21.81
N ASN A 304 -35.25 -16.94 21.22
CA ASN A 304 -36.24 -17.88 21.75
C ASN A 304 -35.80 -18.48 23.10
N LYS A 305 -34.52 -18.81 23.27
CA LYS A 305 -33.96 -19.24 24.57
C LYS A 305 -34.11 -18.17 25.63
N TRP A 306 -33.73 -16.94 25.32
CA TRP A 306 -33.87 -15.81 26.25
C TRP A 306 -35.35 -15.61 26.66
N LYS A 307 -36.28 -15.67 25.70
CA LYS A 307 -37.72 -15.54 25.99
C LYS A 307 -38.25 -16.66 26.89
N ALA A 308 -37.80 -17.90 26.68
CA ALA A 308 -38.15 -19.04 27.53
C ALA A 308 -37.59 -18.88 28.96
N GLU A 309 -36.37 -18.37 29.12
CA GLU A 309 -35.78 -18.06 30.42
C GLU A 309 -36.58 -16.99 31.17
N GLN A 310 -37.01 -15.92 30.49
CA GLN A 310 -37.85 -14.87 31.07
C GLN A 310 -39.19 -15.43 31.57
N GLU A 311 -39.83 -16.31 30.80
CA GLU A 311 -41.10 -16.94 31.20
C GLU A 311 -40.91 -17.87 32.41
N ILE A 312 -39.80 -18.61 32.48
CA ILE A 312 -39.46 -19.43 33.64
C ILE A 312 -39.27 -18.56 34.88
N GLN A 313 -38.56 -17.44 34.77
CA GLN A 313 -38.38 -16.50 35.88
C GLN A 313 -39.71 -15.93 36.36
N ARG A 314 -40.56 -15.46 35.43
CA ARG A 314 -41.89 -14.95 35.74
C ARG A 314 -42.77 -15.97 36.47
N ARG A 315 -42.74 -17.23 36.05
CA ARG A 315 -43.44 -18.33 36.73
C ARG A 315 -42.90 -18.61 38.13
N LYS A 316 -41.58 -18.52 38.33
CA LYS A 316 -40.97 -18.66 39.67
C LYS A 316 -41.41 -17.53 40.59
N GLU A 317 -41.44 -16.29 40.10
CA GLU A 317 -41.91 -15.12 40.85
C GLU A 317 -43.39 -15.25 41.23
N LEU A 318 -44.26 -15.64 40.29
CA LEU A 318 -45.67 -15.91 40.55
C LEU A 318 -45.85 -17.00 41.61
N ARG A 319 -45.12 -18.12 41.50
CA ARG A 319 -45.16 -19.20 42.52
C ARG A 319 -44.71 -18.71 43.89
N LYS A 320 -43.69 -17.84 43.96
CA LYS A 320 -43.24 -17.23 45.21
C LYS A 320 -44.34 -16.34 45.79
N LYS A 321 -44.94 -15.48 44.97
CA LYS A 321 -46.06 -14.62 45.36
C LYS A 321 -47.25 -15.40 45.90
N TYR A 322 -47.69 -16.45 45.20
CA TYR A 322 -48.77 -17.32 45.68
C TYR A 322 -48.43 -18.03 46.99
N LYS A 323 -47.18 -18.48 47.18
CA LYS A 323 -46.74 -19.08 48.44
C LYS A 323 -46.78 -18.08 49.60
N ASP A 324 -46.40 -16.83 49.34
CA ASP A 324 -46.43 -15.77 50.34
C ASP A 324 -47.88 -15.38 50.68
N GLU A 325 -48.76 -15.24 49.68
CA GLU A 325 -50.20 -15.01 49.89
C GLU A 325 -50.86 -16.15 50.70
N ILE A 326 -50.55 -17.41 50.41
CA ILE A 326 -51.07 -18.55 51.18
C ILE A 326 -50.56 -18.52 52.63
N LYS A 327 -49.29 -18.13 52.86
CA LYS A 327 -48.76 -17.95 54.22
C LYS A 327 -49.50 -16.85 54.97
N ASP A 328 -49.76 -15.72 54.32
CA ASP A 328 -50.49 -14.59 54.92
C ASP A 328 -51.94 -14.96 55.24
N ILE A 329 -52.62 -15.67 54.34
CA ILE A 329 -53.98 -16.20 54.59
C ILE A 329 -53.96 -17.15 55.79
N LYS A 330 -53.03 -18.11 55.85
CA LYS A 330 -52.89 -19.03 57.00
C LYS A 330 -52.60 -18.30 58.31
N LYS A 331 -51.92 -17.15 58.28
CA LYS A 331 -51.64 -16.31 59.45
C LYS A 331 -52.87 -15.50 59.89
N LYS A 332 -53.83 -15.25 59.01
CA LYS A 332 -55.06 -14.46 59.27
C LYS A 332 -56.22 -15.28 59.84
N TYR A 333 -56.22 -16.61 59.64
CA TYR A 333 -57.22 -17.56 60.13
C TYR A 333 -56.71 -18.48 61.27
N LYS A 334 -55.58 -18.10 61.87
CA LYS A 334 -55.04 -18.65 63.11
C LYS A 334 -55.09 -17.55 64.16
#